data_AF-A0A1R1CF35-F1
#
_entry.id   AF-A0A1R1CF35-F1
#
_cell.length_a   1.000
_cell.length_b   1.000
_cell.length_c   1.000
_cell.angle_alpha   90.00
_cell.angle_beta   90.00
_cell.angle_gamma   90.00
#
_symmetry.space_group_name_H-M   'P 1'
#
loop_
_entity.id
_entity.type
_entity.pdbx_description
1 polymer ?
#
loop_
_entity_poly.entity_id
_entity_poly.type
_entity_poly.pdbx_seq_one_letter_code
_entity_poly.pdbx_strand_id
1 'polypeptide(L)' 'MMNRELAIDRSKQLSRETNRSYFVIHSPETLNDSLNNKGYQVLDKEELDKQLALGNLSKDKIIFSIEV' A
#
# COMPACT_ATOMS: atom_id res chain seq x y z
N MET A 1 12.41 6.90 5.44
CA MET A 1 11.29 7.30 4.57
C MET A 1 11.24 6.36 3.39
N MET A 2 10.09 5.74 3.11
CA MET A 2 9.94 4.85 1.96
C MET A 2 9.57 5.70 0.74
N ASN A 3 10.44 5.74 -0.28
CA ASN A 3 10.15 6.45 -1.52
C ASN A 3 9.27 5.58 -2.44
N ARG A 4 8.72 6.21 -3.49
CA ARG A 4 7.79 5.57 -4.43
C ARG A 4 8.37 4.30 -5.04
N GLU A 5 9.60 4.38 -5.53
CA GLU A 5 10.26 3.29 -6.25
C GLU A 5 10.49 2.09 -5.34
N LEU A 6 10.96 2.32 -4.11
CA LEU A 6 11.16 1.26 -3.12
C LEU A 6 9.85 0.57 -2.74
N ALA A 7 8.73 1.31 -2.66
CA ALA A 7 7.42 0.73 -2.38
C ALA A 7 6.92 -0.15 -3.53
N ILE A 8 7.13 0.30 -4.78
CA ILE A 8 6.80 -0.47 -5.98
C ILE A 8 7.66 -1.74 -6.03
N ASP A 9 8.97 -1.65 -5.84
CA ASP A 9 9.85 -2.81 -5.91
C ASP A 9 9.58 -3.81 -4.79
N ARG A 10 9.24 -3.33 -3.58
CA ARG A 10 8.79 -4.20 -2.50
C ARG A 10 7.48 -4.92 -2.84
N SER A 11 6.51 -4.24 -3.45
CA SER A 11 5.26 -4.88 -3.87
C SER A 11 5.48 -6.00 -4.91
N LYS A 12 6.40 -5.79 -5.86
CA LYS A 12 6.81 -6.82 -6.83
C LYS A 12 7.47 -8.01 -6.15
N GLN A 13 8.40 -7.75 -5.24
CA GLN A 13 9.10 -8.80 -4.52
C GLN A 13 8.11 -9.66 -3.72
N LEU A 14 7.25 -9.03 -2.92
CA LEU A 14 6.26 -9.73 -2.12
C LEU A 14 5.30 -10.54 -2.98
N SER A 15 4.83 -10.00 -4.11
CA SER A 15 3.95 -10.73 -5.02
C SER A 15 4.62 -11.99 -5.58
N ARG A 16 5.91 -11.91 -5.93
CA ARG A 16 6.69 -13.08 -6.40
C ARG A 16 6.89 -14.12 -5.30
N GLU A 17 7.08 -13.69 -4.06
CA GLU A 17 7.36 -14.58 -2.92
C GLU A 17 6.09 -15.28 -2.41
N THR A 18 4.96 -14.58 -2.38
CA THR A 18 3.73 -15.10 -1.76
C THR A 18 2.65 -15.49 -2.77
N ASN A 19 2.82 -15.15 -4.05
CA ASN A 19 1.82 -15.34 -5.10
C ASN A 19 0.48 -14.65 -4.78
N ARG A 20 0.55 -13.45 -4.18
CA ARG A 20 -0.61 -12.64 -3.79
C ARG A 20 -0.60 -11.29 -4.51
N SER A 21 -1.76 -10.65 -4.54
CA SER A 21 -1.92 -9.29 -5.05
C SER A 21 -1.47 -8.26 -4.00
N TYR A 22 -0.69 -7.27 -4.44
CA TYR A 22 -0.21 -6.17 -3.61
C TYR A 22 -0.48 -4.82 -4.25
N PHE A 23 -0.70 -3.82 -3.41
CA PHE A 23 -1.11 -2.48 -3.79
C PHE A 23 -0.21 -1.47 -3.10
N VAL A 24 0.25 -0.47 -3.86
CA VAL A 24 0.99 0.65 -3.31
C VAL A 24 0.07 1.85 -3.22
N ILE A 25 -0.05 2.39 -2.02
CA ILE A 25 -0.87 3.57 -1.73
C ILE A 25 0.01 4.74 -1.34
N HIS A 26 -0.38 5.94 -1.78
CA HIS A 26 0.17 7.18 -1.29
C HIS A 26 -0.66 7.62 -0.07
N SER A 27 -0.05 7.60 1.11
CA SER A 27 -0.72 8.01 2.36
C SER A 27 -0.24 9.40 2.75
N PRO A 28 -0.96 10.49 2.39
CA PRO A 28 -0.67 11.81 2.89
C PRO A 28 -0.94 11.85 4.41
N GLU A 29 -0.28 12.76 5.11
CA GLU A 29 -0.02 12.89 6.57
C GLU A 29 -1.20 12.78 7.56
N THR A 30 -2.39 12.33 7.16
CA THR A 30 -3.66 12.49 7.91
C THR A 30 -4.19 11.22 8.57
N LEU A 31 -3.46 10.11 8.57
CA LEU A 31 -3.88 8.89 9.30
C LEU A 31 -2.94 8.61 10.45
N ASN A 32 -3.39 9.05 11.64
CA ASN A 32 -2.97 8.68 12.98
C ASN A 32 -1.58 8.02 13.13
N ASP A 33 -0.69 8.84 13.68
CA ASP A 33 0.58 8.53 14.31
C ASP A 33 0.62 7.16 15.02
N SER A 34 1.36 6.22 14.42
CA SER A 34 2.05 5.10 15.10
C SER A 34 2.99 4.33 14.15
N LEU A 35 2.79 4.44 12.82
CA LEU A 35 3.69 3.89 11.81
C LEU A 35 4.20 5.03 10.92
N ASN A 36 5.38 5.54 11.28
CA ASN A 36 6.12 6.66 10.67
C ASN A 36 6.55 6.44 9.20
N ASN A 37 5.73 5.79 8.36
CA ASN A 37 5.97 5.61 6.93
C ASN A 37 5.35 6.75 6.13
N LYS A 38 5.95 7.93 6.28
CA LYS A 38 5.67 9.08 5.43
C LYS A 38 5.91 8.71 3.96
N GLY A 39 4.90 8.91 3.11
CA GLY A 39 4.98 8.78 1.65
C GLY A 39 4.14 7.63 1.08
N TYR A 40 4.66 6.41 1.11
CA TYR A 40 4.08 5.26 0.42
C TYR A 40 3.97 4.04 1.32
N GLN A 41 2.87 3.30 1.20
CA GLN A 41 2.65 2.04 1.91
C GLN A 41 2.32 0.94 0.92
N VAL A 42 2.72 -0.29 1.23
CA VAL A 42 2.40 -1.48 0.46
C VAL A 42 1.42 -2.31 1.29
N LEU A 43 0.26 -2.61 0.72
CA LEU A 43 -0.80 -3.39 1.36
C LEU A 43 -1.09 -4.62 0.50
N ASP A 44 -1.39 -5.74 1.14
CA ASP A 44 -2.05 -6.84 0.42
C ASP A 44 -3.54 -6.55 0.16
N LYS A 45 -4.20 -7.41 -0.60
CA LYS A 45 -5.61 -7.25 -0.94
C LYS A 45 -6.52 -7.16 0.30
N GLU A 46 -6.29 -7.99 1.31
CA GLU A 46 -7.13 -8.01 2.51
C GLU A 46 -6.94 -6.75 3.35
N GLU A 47 -5.70 -6.27 3.46
CA GLU A 47 -5.38 -5.01 4.12
C GLU A 47 -6.01 -3.82 3.39
N LEU A 48 -5.92 -3.79 2.06
CA LEU A 48 -6.54 -2.76 1.23
C LEU A 48 -8.06 -2.73 1.42
N ASP A 49 -8.72 -3.88 1.32
CA ASP A 49 -10.18 -3.99 1.49
C ASP A 49 -10.62 -3.54 2.88
N LYS A 50 -9.86 -3.87 3.94
CA LYS A 50 -10.11 -3.37 5.30
C LYS A 50 -10.01 -1.85 5.37
N GLN A 51 -8.96 -1.26 4.80
CA GLN A 51 -8.77 0.20 4.84
C GLN A 51 -9.84 0.95 4.02
N LEU A 52 -10.26 0.37 2.89
CA LEU A 52 -11.38 0.89 2.09
C LEU A 52 -12.72 0.78 2.83
N ALA A 53 -12.99 -0.35 3.50
CA ALA A 53 -14.20 -0.57 4.26
C ALA A 53 -14.30 0.34 5.50
N LEU A 54 -13.16 0.63 6.14
CA LEU A 54 -13.07 1.58 7.26
C LEU A 54 -13.19 3.05 6.82
N GLY A 55 -13.17 3.33 5.51
CA GLY A 55 -13.17 4.70 4.99
C GLY A 55 -11.85 5.46 5.24
N ASN A 56 -10.83 4.76 5.75
CA ASN A 56 -9.50 5.32 5.99
C ASN A 56 -8.74 5.55 4.68
N LEU A 57 -9.06 4.78 3.64
CA LEU A 57 -8.42 4.86 2.35
C LEU A 57 -9.46 5.11 1.26
N SER A 58 -9.10 5.97 0.31
CA SER A 58 -9.85 6.15 -0.93
C SER A 58 -9.09 5.51 -2.09
N LYS A 59 -9.82 4.93 -3.05
CA LYS A 59 -9.21 4.21 -4.19
C LYS A 59 -8.31 5.10 -5.06
N ASP A 60 -8.50 6.42 -5.05
CA ASP A 60 -7.64 7.39 -5.75
C ASP A 60 -6.21 7.43 -5.21
N LYS A 61 -5.99 6.91 -3.99
CA LYS A 61 -4.67 6.86 -3.35
C LYS A 61 -3.80 5.70 -3.83
N ILE A 62 -4.37 4.73 -4.56
CA ILE A 62 -3.61 3.61 -5.12
C ILE A 62 -2.82 4.12 -6.32
N ILE A 63 -1.49 4.03 -6.25
CA ILE A 63 -0.59 4.50 -7.31
C ILE A 63 0.02 3.36 -8.14
N PHE A 64 -0.09 2.13 -7.66
CA PHE A 64 0.42 0.94 -8.31
C PHE A 64 -0.27 -0.31 -7.75
N SER A 65 -0.52 -1.30 -8.62
CA SER A 65 -1.08 -2.61 -8.24
C SER A 65 -0.38 -3.72 -9.01
N ILE A 66 -0.24 -4.87 -8.35
CA ILE A 66 0.08 -6.15 -8.97
C ILE A 66 -0.99 -7.13 -8.56
N GLU A 67 -1.60 -7.75 -9.57
CA GLU A 67 -2.64 -8.74 -9.43
C GLU A 67 -2.14 -10.05 -10.04
N VAL A 68 -2.44 -11.15 -9.36
CA VAL A 68 -2.05 -12.53 -9.72
C VAL A 68 -3.28 -13.40 -9.61
#